data_AF-A0A958IUR9-F1
#
_entry.id   AF-A0A958IUR9-F1
#
_cell.length_a   1.000
_cell.length_b   1.000
_cell.length_c   1.000
_cell.angle_alpha   90.00
_cell.angle_beta   90.00
_cell.angle_gamma   90.00
#
_symmetry.space_group_name_H-M   'P 1'
#
loop_
_entity.id
_entity.type
_entity.pdbx_description
1 polymer ?
#
loop_
_entity_poly.entity_id
_entity_poly.type
_entity_poly.pdbx_seq_one_letter_code
_entity_poly.pdbx_strand_id
1 'polypeptide(L)'
;AYSRNPDGTIHRDSSFARAGANGDREIVPMVTRESWNITGKLTWKARHNIKFNYDLIRDNGESYSSGYFRTYRFTPDGRPKTYTDNTSHSFGITHTLSKNTFYTLKVGANYNNAKSYVYEDPFDPRYIPPPGGDIGNLI
;
A
#
# COMPACT_ATOMS: atom_id res chain seq x y z
N ALA A 1 29.99 -14.45 -17.67
CA ALA A 1 31.38 -14.84 -17.35
C ALA A 1 32.06 -15.18 -18.67
N TYR A 2 33.36 -14.92 -18.81
CA TYR A 2 34.12 -15.35 -19.99
C TYR A 2 34.62 -16.77 -19.71
N SER A 3 34.31 -17.71 -20.59
CA SER A 3 34.91 -19.05 -20.57
C SER A 3 35.92 -19.15 -21.70
N ARG A 4 37.10 -19.68 -21.39
CA ARG A 4 38.22 -19.84 -22.32
C ARG A 4 38.28 -21.31 -22.75
N ASN A 5 38.18 -21.55 -24.05
CA ASN A 5 38.37 -22.88 -24.59
C ASN A 5 39.86 -23.27 -24.55
N PRO A 6 40.19 -24.58 -24.60
CA PRO A 6 41.57 -25.07 -24.64
C PRO A 6 42.41 -24.56 -25.82
N ASP A 7 41.76 -24.09 -26.90
CA ASP A 7 42.39 -23.48 -28.08
C ASP A 7 42.64 -21.96 -27.93
N GLY A 8 42.34 -21.39 -26.77
CA GLY A 8 42.62 -19.99 -26.44
C GLY A 8 41.58 -18.99 -26.94
N THR A 9 40.54 -19.43 -27.64
CA THR A 9 39.43 -18.56 -28.06
C THR A 9 38.55 -18.20 -26.85
N ILE A 10 38.17 -16.92 -26.75
CA ILE A 10 37.26 -16.41 -25.71
C ILE A 10 35.90 -16.19 -26.34
N HIS A 11 34.92 -17.01 -25.96
CA HIS A 11 33.53 -16.76 -26.29
C HIS A 11 32.88 -15.97 -25.14
N ARG A 12 32.20 -14.87 -25.48
CA ARG A 12 31.28 -14.20 -24.55
C ARG A 12 30.10 -15.13 -24.34
N ASP A 13 30.10 -15.84 -23.23
CA ASP A 13 28.94 -16.63 -22.85
C ASP A 13 27.81 -15.68 -22.44
N SER A 14 26.85 -15.50 -23.35
CA SER A 14 25.63 -14.72 -23.17
C SER A 14 24.50 -15.57 -22.56
N SER A 15 24.81 -16.73 -21.98
CA SER A 15 23.82 -17.60 -21.33
C SER A 15 23.27 -17.09 -19.98
N PHE A 16 23.56 -15.84 -19.58
CA PHE A 16 22.73 -15.19 -18.55
C PHE A 16 21.27 -14.98 -19.01
N ALA A 17 20.99 -15.10 -20.30
CA ALA A 17 19.63 -14.98 -20.85
C ALA A 17 18.87 -16.32 -20.95
N ARG A 18 19.43 -17.44 -20.49
CA ARG A 18 18.83 -18.79 -20.65
C ARG A 18 18.68 -19.61 -19.38
N ALA A 19 19.00 -19.06 -18.21
CA ALA A 19 18.26 -19.45 -17.01
C ALA A 19 16.89 -18.78 -17.16
N GLY A 20 15.96 -19.46 -17.83
CA GLY A 20 14.56 -19.04 -17.80
C GLY A 20 14.21 -18.73 -16.35
N ALA A 21 13.45 -17.65 -16.14
CA ALA A 21 12.74 -17.45 -14.89
C ALA A 21 11.77 -18.63 -14.76
N ASN A 22 12.30 -19.77 -14.30
CA ASN A 22 11.56 -20.95 -13.98
C ASN A 22 10.98 -20.65 -12.60
N GLY A 23 10.03 -19.70 -12.57
CA GLY A 23 9.12 -19.62 -11.45
C GLY A 23 8.49 -20.99 -11.24
N ASP A 24 7.95 -21.22 -10.05
CA ASP A 24 7.19 -22.39 -9.62
C ASP A 24 6.01 -22.82 -10.52
N ARG A 25 5.79 -22.15 -11.67
CA ARG A 25 4.66 -22.33 -12.60
C ARG A 25 3.32 -22.11 -11.92
N GLU A 26 3.31 -21.36 -10.81
CA GLU A 26 2.10 -21.01 -10.09
C GLU A 26 1.29 -19.95 -10.86
N ILE A 27 -0.03 -20.07 -10.79
CA ILE A 27 -0.95 -19.08 -11.35
C ILE A 27 -1.14 -17.98 -10.30
N VAL A 28 -0.41 -16.87 -10.47
CA VAL A 28 -0.48 -15.72 -9.55
C VAL A 28 -1.43 -14.65 -10.11
N PRO A 29 -2.46 -14.22 -9.34
CA PRO A 29 -3.36 -13.16 -9.77
C PRO A 29 -2.61 -11.81 -9.81
N MET A 30 -2.59 -11.17 -10.97
CA MET A 30 -1.77 -9.98 -11.22
C MET A 30 -2.46 -8.65 -10.92
N VAL A 31 -3.77 -8.63 -10.71
CA VAL A 31 -4.50 -7.39 -10.39
C VAL A 31 -5.46 -7.74 -9.26
N THR A 32 -4.91 -7.80 -8.05
CA THR A 32 -5.71 -7.97 -6.84
C THR A 32 -5.86 -6.64 -6.11
N ARG A 33 -7.01 -6.50 -5.47
CA ARG A 33 -7.32 -5.42 -4.56
C ARG A 33 -8.03 -6.04 -3.37
N GLU A 34 -7.52 -5.77 -2.19
CA GLU A 34 -8.16 -6.14 -0.94
C GLU A 34 -8.36 -4.85 -0.15
N SER A 35 -9.51 -4.73 0.50
CA SER A 35 -9.79 -3.57 1.33
C SER A 35 -10.80 -3.92 2.40
N TRP A 36 -10.66 -3.31 3.56
CA TRP A 36 -11.63 -3.39 4.62
C TRP A 36 -12.05 -1.98 5.03
N ASN A 37 -13.33 -1.87 5.39
CA ASN A 37 -13.92 -0.62 5.85
C ASN A 37 -14.66 -0.89 7.17
N ILE A 38 -14.39 -0.05 8.17
CA ILE A 38 -15.09 -0.06 9.44
C ILE A 38 -15.73 1.31 9.62
N THR A 39 -17.05 1.31 9.81
CA THR A 39 -17.80 2.50 10.15
C THR A 39 -18.48 2.31 11.50
N GLY A 40 -18.22 3.23 12.42
CA GLY A 40 -18.81 3.28 13.74
C GLY A 40 -19.54 4.59 13.94
N LYS A 41 -20.77 4.51 14.46
CA LYS A 41 -21.56 5.69 14.83
C LYS A 41 -22.06 5.54 16.26
N LEU A 42 -21.67 6.49 17.10
CA LEU A 42 -22.12 6.58 18.47
C LEU A 42 -23.00 7.81 18.63
N THR A 43 -24.21 7.60 19.12
CA THR A 43 -25.12 8.70 19.49
C THR A 43 -25.50 8.56 20.94
N TRP A 44 -25.20 9.59 21.72
CA TRP A 44 -25.51 9.61 23.14
C TRP A 44 -26.34 10.83 23.49
N LYS A 45 -27.46 10.61 24.18
CA LYS A 45 -28.32 11.67 24.71
C LYS A 45 -28.05 11.75 26.21
N ALA A 46 -27.15 12.64 26.62
CA ALA A 46 -26.79 12.81 28.02
C ALA A 46 -27.96 13.37 28.85
N ARG A 47 -28.73 14.29 28.26
CA ARG A 47 -29.96 14.90 28.84
C ARG A 47 -30.92 15.24 27.70
N HIS A 48 -32.16 15.59 28.02
CA HIS A 48 -33.18 16.00 27.03
C HIS A 48 -32.73 17.19 26.16
N ASN A 49 -31.80 18.02 26.66
CA ASN A 49 -31.28 19.20 26.01
C ASN A 49 -29.91 19.03 25.35
N ILE A 50 -29.19 17.93 25.56
CA ILE A 50 -27.82 17.75 25.02
C ILE A 50 -27.68 16.39 24.35
N LYS A 51 -27.30 16.42 23.06
CA LYS A 51 -27.05 15.23 22.24
C LYS A 51 -25.63 15.28 21.68
N PHE A 52 -24.90 14.20 21.89
CA PHE A 52 -23.57 13.96 21.33
C PHE A 52 -23.69 12.95 20.19
N ASN A 53 -22.94 13.19 19.12
CA ASN A 53 -22.79 12.29 17.99
C ASN A 53 -21.31 12.19 17.68
N TYR A 54 -20.84 10.97 17.44
CA TYR A 54 -19.48 10.71 17.01
C TYR A 54 -19.53 9.66 15.90
N ASP A 55 -18.92 9.98 14.77
CA ASP A 55 -18.79 9.10 13.62
C ASP A 55 -17.30 8.83 13.39
N LEU A 56 -16.95 7.56 13.26
CA LEU A 56 -15.61 7.07 12.95
C LEU A 56 -15.70 6.24 11.67
N ILE A 57 -14.90 6.59 10.67
CA ILE A 57 -14.77 5.81 9.43
C ILE A 57 -13.29 5.49 9.26
N ARG A 58 -12.95 4.21 9.15
CA ARG A 58 -11.60 3.71 8.90
C ARG A 58 -11.64 2.83 7.67
N ASP A 59 -10.78 3.12 6.72
CA ASP A 59 -10.63 2.41 5.47
C ASP A 59 -9.16 2.03 5.32
N ASN A 60 -8.89 0.78 5.00
CA ASN A 60 -7.55 0.34 4.67
C ASN A 60 -7.64 -0.59 3.46
N GLY A 61 -6.73 -0.39 2.53
CA GLY A 61 -6.72 -1.10 1.27
C GLY A 61 -5.32 -1.35 0.79
N GLU A 62 -5.19 -2.45 0.05
CA GLU A 62 -3.99 -2.84 -0.63
C GLU A 62 -4.32 -3.23 -2.06
N SER A 63 -3.49 -2.81 -3.02
CA SER A 63 -3.77 -3.04 -4.43
C SER A 63 -2.52 -3.11 -5.27
N TYR A 64 -2.53 -3.98 -6.27
CA TYR A 64 -1.53 -3.94 -7.34
C TYR A 64 -1.99 -3.01 -8.45
N SER A 65 -1.07 -2.20 -8.97
CA SER A 65 -1.35 -1.30 -10.10
C SER A 65 -1.79 -2.08 -11.34
N SER A 66 -2.97 -1.72 -11.89
CA SER A 66 -3.55 -2.34 -13.09
C SER A 66 -2.89 -1.89 -14.40
N GLY A 67 -2.11 -0.80 -14.39
CA GLY A 67 -1.51 -0.24 -15.60
C GLY A 67 -0.25 -0.97 -16.10
N TYR A 68 0.48 -1.63 -15.19
CA TYR A 68 1.83 -2.13 -15.48
C TYR A 68 1.99 -3.65 -15.33
N PHE A 69 0.90 -4.40 -15.14
CA PHE A 69 0.99 -5.84 -14.85
C PHE A 69 1.76 -6.63 -15.92
N ARG A 70 1.62 -6.26 -17.20
CA ARG A 70 2.24 -7.00 -18.32
C ARG A 70 3.78 -6.96 -18.28
N THR A 71 4.37 -5.91 -17.73
CA THR A 71 5.83 -5.78 -17.57
C THR A 71 6.41 -6.82 -16.60
N TYR A 72 5.58 -7.28 -15.66
CA TYR A 72 5.97 -8.21 -14.60
C TYR A 72 5.44 -9.63 -14.84
N ARG A 73 5.09 -9.97 -16.08
CA ARG A 73 4.57 -11.31 -16.45
C ARG A 73 5.51 -12.44 -16.05
N PHE A 74 6.83 -12.18 -16.07
CA PHE A 74 7.86 -13.16 -15.76
C PHE A 74 8.46 -12.97 -14.35
N THR A 75 8.03 -11.94 -13.62
CA THR A 75 8.50 -11.57 -12.28
C THR A 75 7.35 -10.92 -11.47
N PRO A 76 6.27 -11.66 -11.18
CA PRO A 76 5.09 -11.11 -10.51
C PRO A 76 5.40 -10.52 -9.13
N ASP A 77 6.41 -11.07 -8.43
CA ASP A 77 6.79 -10.69 -7.07
C ASP A 77 7.55 -9.37 -6.98
N GLY A 78 8.12 -8.88 -8.08
CA GLY A 78 8.88 -7.62 -8.12
C GLY A 78 8.01 -6.37 -8.18
N ARG A 79 6.70 -6.50 -7.95
CA ARG A 79 5.73 -5.43 -8.19
C ARG A 79 5.44 -4.64 -6.93
N PRO A 80 5.44 -3.30 -7.00
CA PRO A 80 5.04 -2.50 -5.86
C PRO A 80 3.54 -2.67 -5.63
N LYS A 81 3.18 -2.91 -4.36
CA LYS A 81 1.82 -2.89 -3.87
C LYS A 81 1.54 -1.52 -3.27
N THR A 82 0.38 -0.94 -3.58
CA THR A 82 -0.07 0.32 -2.99
C THR A 82 -0.93 0.01 -1.78
N TYR A 83 -0.55 0.56 -0.64
CA TYR A 83 -1.27 0.53 0.62
C TYR A 83 -1.88 1.89 0.88
N THR A 84 -3.17 1.92 1.20
CA THR A 84 -3.93 3.12 1.52
C THR A 84 -4.55 2.96 2.89
N ASP A 85 -4.33 3.93 3.77
CA ASP A 85 -4.91 3.98 5.10
C ASP A 85 -5.59 5.34 5.29
N ASN A 86 -6.90 5.32 5.54
CA ASN A 86 -7.71 6.51 5.66
C ASN A 86 -8.60 6.45 6.90
N THR A 87 -8.60 7.51 7.70
CA THR A 87 -9.40 7.61 8.92
C THR A 87 -10.07 8.96 9.02
N SER A 88 -11.37 8.94 9.21
CA SER A 88 -12.19 10.13 9.43
C SER A 88 -12.83 10.07 10.81
N HIS A 89 -12.66 11.15 11.55
CA HIS A 89 -13.32 11.41 12.81
C HIS A 89 -14.29 12.57 12.60
N SER A 90 -15.54 12.41 13.01
CA SER A 90 -16.52 13.50 13.05
C SER A 90 -17.20 13.51 14.39
N PHE A 91 -17.29 14.69 15.00
CA PHE A 91 -17.90 14.88 16.29
C PHE A 91 -18.92 16.01 16.20
N GLY A 92 -20.09 15.79 16.79
CA GLY A 92 -21.20 16.73 16.77
C GLY A 92 -21.87 16.85 18.13
N ILE A 93 -22.04 18.08 18.60
CA ILE A 93 -22.80 18.40 19.80
C ILE A 93 -24.01 19.22 19.38
N THR A 94 -25.19 18.80 19.82
CA THR A 94 -26.41 19.61 19.75
C THR A 94 -26.83 19.99 21.17
N HIS A 95 -26.99 21.29 21.42
CA HIS A 95 -27.51 21.83 22.67
C HIS A 95 -28.80 22.62 22.42
N THR A 96 -29.87 22.24 23.09
CA THR A 96 -31.18 22.87 23.05
C THR A 96 -31.32 23.81 24.25
N LEU A 97 -31.27 25.12 24.03
CA LEU A 97 -31.39 26.13 25.10
C LEU A 97 -32.84 26.31 25.54
N SER A 98 -33.79 26.12 24.64
CA SER A 98 -35.23 26.28 24.88
C SER A 98 -36.03 25.44 23.90
N LYS A 99 -37.35 25.31 24.10
CA LYS A 99 -38.25 24.52 23.23
C LYS A 99 -38.17 24.91 21.75
N ASN A 100 -37.71 26.13 21.45
CA ASN A 100 -37.70 26.72 20.12
C ASN A 100 -36.28 27.13 19.66
N THR A 101 -35.24 26.93 20.47
CA THR A 101 -33.87 27.39 20.15
C THR A 101 -32.85 26.30 20.46
N PHE A 102 -32.08 25.93 19.44
CA PHE A 102 -31.01 24.95 19.55
C PHE A 102 -29.82 25.35 18.67
N TYR A 103 -28.63 24.91 19.06
CA TYR A 103 -27.41 25.06 18.28
C TYR A 103 -26.76 23.70 18.08
N THR A 104 -26.13 23.53 16.93
CA THR A 104 -25.34 22.34 16.63
C THR A 104 -23.95 22.76 16.21
N LEU A 105 -22.94 22.25 16.93
CA LEU A 105 -21.55 22.36 16.55
C LEU A 105 -21.11 21.02 15.97
N LYS A 106 -20.44 21.05 14.81
CA LYS A 106 -19.83 19.87 14.20
C LYS A 106 -18.38 20.18 13.88
N VAL A 107 -17.50 19.25 14.22
CA VAL A 107 -16.08 19.30 13.89
C VAL A 107 -15.68 17.95 13.33
N GLY A 108 -14.72 17.95 12.42
CA GLY A 108 -14.22 16.72 11.83
C GLY A 108 -12.77 16.85 11.41
N ALA A 109 -12.07 15.72 11.43
CA ALA A 109 -10.70 15.60 10.98
C ALA A 109 -10.57 14.32 10.15
N ASN A 110 -9.78 14.40 9.08
CA ASN A 110 -9.48 13.26 8.23
C ASN A 110 -7.96 13.12 8.09
N TYR A 111 -7.50 11.88 8.14
CA TYR A 111 -6.11 11.49 7.94
C TYR A 111 -6.07 10.46 6.82
N ASN A 112 -5.31 10.75 5.77
CA ASN A 112 -5.14 9.86 4.64
C ASN A 112 -3.63 9.65 4.40
N ASN A 113 -3.22 8.40 4.28
CA ASN A 113 -1.86 8.00 3.99
C ASN A 113 -1.86 6.95 2.89
N ALA A 114 -1.05 7.19 1.85
CA ALA A 114 -0.88 6.25 0.76
C ALA A 114 0.62 6.00 0.56
N LYS A 115 1.01 4.73 0.56
CA LYS A 115 2.39 4.28 0.36
C LYS A 115 2.43 3.21 -0.71
N SER A 116 3.50 3.18 -1.51
CA SER A 116 3.71 2.15 -2.52
C SER A 116 5.11 1.61 -2.40
N TYR A 117 5.25 0.29 -2.21
CA TYR A 117 6.53 -0.38 -2.08
C TYR A 117 6.45 -1.85 -2.51
N VAL A 118 7.58 -2.40 -2.94
CA VAL A 118 7.73 -3.85 -3.23
C VAL A 118 8.01 -4.61 -1.94
N TYR A 119 8.97 -4.10 -1.17
CA TYR A 119 9.33 -4.55 0.16
C TYR A 119 9.22 -3.37 1.13
N GLU A 120 8.73 -3.62 2.34
CA GLU A 120 8.57 -2.57 3.37
C GLU A 120 9.93 -2.12 3.92
N ASP A 121 10.89 -3.05 3.99
CA ASP A 121 12.26 -2.79 4.41
C ASP A 121 13.13 -2.34 3.22
N PRO A 122 13.72 -1.13 3.24
CA PRO A 122 14.65 -0.68 2.21
C PRO A 122 15.96 -1.49 2.15
N PHE A 123 16.29 -2.29 3.17
CA PHE A 123 17.47 -3.15 3.23
C PHE A 123 17.15 -4.64 3.00
N ASP A 124 15.95 -4.97 2.51
CA ASP A 124 15.60 -6.36 2.20
C ASP A 124 16.65 -6.95 1.25
N PRO A 125 17.28 -8.11 1.56
CA PRO A 125 18.28 -8.75 0.71
C PRO A 125 17.80 -9.10 -0.71
N ARG A 126 16.49 -9.09 -0.95
CA ARG A 126 15.85 -9.28 -2.26
C ARG A 126 15.82 -8.00 -3.09
N TYR A 127 16.14 -6.84 -2.49
CA TYR A 127 16.29 -5.58 -3.20
C TYR A 127 17.56 -5.64 -4.05
N ILE A 128 17.41 -5.69 -5.36
CA ILE A 128 18.56 -5.67 -6.28
C ILE A 128 19.01 -4.22 -6.39
N PRO A 129 20.21 -3.86 -5.88
CA PRO A 129 20.73 -2.52 -6.05
C PRO A 129 20.93 -2.24 -7.56
N PRO A 130 20.73 -0.99 -8.00
CA PRO A 130 21.03 -0.60 -9.36
C PRO A 130 22.50 -0.94 -9.68
N PRO A 131 22.81 -1.39 -10.91
CA PRO A 131 24.16 -1.82 -11.25
C PRO A 131 25.15 -0.66 -11.05
N GLY A 132 26.02 -0.79 -10.05
CA GLY A 132 27.03 0.19 -9.65
C GLY A 132 26.71 1.02 -8.39
N GLY A 133 25.61 0.75 -7.67
CA GLY A 133 25.26 1.46 -6.43
C GLY A 133 25.50 0.61 -5.19
N ASP A 134 26.48 0.99 -4.37
CA ASP A 134 26.61 0.48 -3.00
C ASP A 134 25.45 1.00 -2.12
N ILE A 135 24.73 0.09 -1.48
CA ILE A 135 23.66 0.36 -0.49
C ILE A 135 24.16 1.12 0.76
N GLY A 136 25.48 1.31 0.92
CA GLY A 136 26.09 1.98 2.07
C GLY A 136 26.02 3.51 2.06
N ASN A 137 25.64 4.15 0.94
CA ASN A 137 25.74 5.61 0.76
C ASN A 137 24.38 6.35 0.60
N LEU A 138 23.27 5.75 1.03
CA LEU A 138 21.93 6.38 1.01
C LEU A 138 21.47 6.86 2.40
N ILE A 139 22.42 7.29 3.25
CA ILE A 139 22.14 7.95 4.53
C ILE A 139 22.79 9.33 4.55
#